data_AF-A0A7J9KHH4-F1
#
_entry.id   AF-A0A7J9KHH4-F1
#
_cell.length_a   1.000
_cell.length_b   1.000
_cell.length_c   1.000
_cell.angle_alpha   90.00
_cell.angle_beta   90.00
_cell.angle_gamma   90.00
#
_symmetry.space_group_name_H-M   'P 1'
#
loop_
_entity.id
_entity.type
_entity.pdbx_description
1 polymer ?
#
loop_
_entity_poly.entity_id
_entity_poly.type
_entity_poly.pdbx_seq_one_letter_code
_entity_poly.pdbx_strand_id
1 'polypeptide(L)'
;MKRNPQLKIKVVDGSSLAAAIVLNSIPKETTQVLLRGRVSKDVYVLVQALCQKGIKVLTVQEDEYKKLLKFDNKLQSNLFLSERYDTKVWLVGDGLTDKEQIKAPKGTIFIPFSIFPPKKVRKDCYYHTTPAMVAPASVENLHSCEDWLPRRAMSASRVAGIIHASEGFDVNECGGTIFSVDKVWEASLENGFRPLPIST
;
A
#
# COMPACT_ATOMS: atom_id res chain seq x y z
N MET A 1 -22.38 -5.21 -5.18
CA MET A 1 -22.44 -6.55 -4.59
C MET A 1 -23.74 -6.77 -3.81
N LYS A 2 -23.89 -6.35 -2.55
CA LYS A 2 -25.09 -6.69 -1.73
C LYS A 2 -26.44 -6.25 -2.34
N ARG A 3 -26.48 -5.12 -3.04
CA ARG A 3 -27.70 -4.60 -3.70
C ARG A 3 -28.01 -5.25 -5.05
N ASN A 4 -27.03 -5.88 -5.68
CA ASN A 4 -27.16 -6.49 -7.01
C ASN A 4 -26.36 -7.79 -7.05
N PRO A 5 -26.86 -8.89 -6.48
CA PRO A 5 -26.12 -10.15 -6.36
C PRO A 5 -25.97 -10.89 -7.70
N GLN A 6 -26.82 -10.61 -8.69
CA GLN A 6 -26.82 -11.27 -10.00
C GLN A 6 -25.85 -10.64 -11.01
N LEU A 7 -25.06 -9.67 -10.58
CA LEU A 7 -24.10 -8.98 -11.45
C LEU A 7 -22.98 -9.97 -11.84
N LYS A 8 -22.87 -10.25 -13.14
CA LYS A 8 -21.83 -11.13 -13.71
C LYS A 8 -20.46 -10.46 -13.86
N ILE A 9 -20.25 -9.32 -13.20
CA ILE A 9 -19.02 -8.55 -13.23
C ILE A 9 -18.31 -8.74 -11.89
N LYS A 10 -17.00 -8.98 -11.94
CA LYS A 10 -16.14 -8.96 -10.76
C LYS A 10 -15.61 -7.55 -10.54
N VAL A 11 -15.63 -7.10 -9.29
CA VAL A 11 -15.07 -5.81 -8.89
C VAL A 11 -13.79 -6.04 -8.12
N VAL A 12 -12.73 -5.34 -8.53
CA VAL A 12 -11.39 -5.39 -7.94
C VAL A 12 -10.96 -3.95 -7.65
N ASP A 13 -10.75 -3.62 -6.37
CA ASP A 13 -10.30 -2.30 -5.91
C ASP A 13 -8.76 -2.20 -5.82
N GLY A 14 -8.06 -3.35 -5.81
CA GLY A 14 -6.61 -3.44 -5.84
C GLY A 14 -5.93 -3.31 -4.48
N SER A 15 -6.70 -3.34 -3.38
CA SER A 15 -6.17 -3.30 -2.02
C SER A 15 -5.06 -4.33 -1.79
N SER A 16 -5.19 -5.56 -2.31
CA SER A 16 -4.23 -6.64 -2.04
C SER A 16 -2.91 -6.41 -2.77
N LEU A 17 -2.97 -5.99 -4.04
CA LEU A 17 -1.75 -5.69 -4.81
C LEU A 17 -1.10 -4.39 -4.32
N ALA A 18 -1.87 -3.39 -3.90
CA ALA A 18 -1.32 -2.19 -3.28
C ALA A 18 -0.55 -2.54 -2.01
N ALA A 19 -1.12 -3.37 -1.12
CA ALA A 19 -0.44 -3.86 0.07
C ALA A 19 0.84 -4.64 -0.30
N ALA A 20 0.78 -5.52 -1.31
CA ALA A 20 1.95 -6.27 -1.79
C ALA A 20 3.09 -5.34 -2.24
N ILE A 21 2.78 -4.31 -3.04
CA ILE A 21 3.78 -3.35 -3.52
C ILE A 21 4.40 -2.59 -2.35
N VAL A 22 3.60 -2.14 -1.39
CA VAL A 22 4.10 -1.43 -0.19
C VAL A 22 5.02 -2.35 0.62
N LEU A 23 4.60 -3.59 0.90
CA LEU A 23 5.40 -4.57 1.64
C LEU A 23 6.74 -4.86 0.96
N ASN A 24 6.75 -5.01 -0.37
CA ASN A 24 7.96 -5.26 -1.14
C ASN A 24 8.83 -4.00 -1.36
N SER A 25 8.31 -2.81 -1.04
CA SER A 25 9.06 -1.54 -1.07
C SER A 25 9.80 -1.25 0.23
N ILE A 26 9.49 -1.97 1.31
CA ILE A 26 10.13 -1.80 2.61
C ILE A 26 11.56 -2.37 2.55
N PRO A 27 12.60 -1.64 2.99
CA PRO A 27 13.96 -2.18 3.07
C PRO A 27 14.03 -3.46 3.91
N LYS A 28 14.75 -4.49 3.44
CA LYS A 28 14.76 -5.84 4.05
C LYS A 28 15.13 -5.86 5.54
N GLU A 29 15.99 -4.96 5.98
CA GLU A 29 16.48 -4.82 7.37
C GLU A 29 15.48 -4.11 8.31
N THR A 30 14.31 -3.71 7.80
CA THR A 30 13.34 -2.91 8.57
C THR A 30 12.64 -3.76 9.62
N THR A 31 12.89 -3.45 10.89
CA THR A 31 12.24 -4.11 12.05
C THR A 31 11.02 -3.36 12.57
N GLN A 32 10.89 -2.08 12.24
CA GLN A 32 9.77 -1.23 12.64
C GLN A 32 9.42 -0.18 11.59
N VAL A 33 8.14 0.14 11.48
CA VAL A 33 7.61 1.18 10.60
C VAL A 33 6.69 2.12 11.37
N LEU A 34 6.62 3.39 10.98
CA LEU A 34 5.62 4.33 11.49
C LEU A 34 4.46 4.44 10.50
N LEU A 35 3.24 4.22 10.97
CA LEU A 35 2.02 4.42 10.20
C LEU A 35 1.47 5.84 10.40
N ARG A 36 1.25 6.55 9.29
CA ARG A 36 0.56 7.86 9.28
C ARG A 36 -0.51 7.94 8.20
N GLY A 37 -1.50 8.80 8.44
CA GLY A 37 -2.65 8.99 7.55
C GLY A 37 -3.89 8.28 8.07
N ARG A 38 -4.96 8.34 7.30
CA ARG A 38 -6.29 7.83 7.66
C ARG A 38 -6.26 6.30 7.71
N VAL A 39 -6.74 5.73 8.81
CA VAL A 39 -7.00 4.29 8.92
C VAL A 39 -8.15 3.91 7.98
N SER A 40 -7.83 3.12 6.95
CA SER A 40 -8.78 2.57 5.97
C SER A 40 -8.73 1.03 5.98
N LYS A 41 -9.57 0.40 5.14
CA LYS A 41 -9.50 -1.03 4.86
C LYS A 41 -8.09 -1.49 4.48
N ASP A 42 -7.46 -0.77 3.55
CA ASP A 42 -6.18 -1.14 2.93
C ASP A 42 -5.06 -1.16 3.98
N VAL A 43 -5.14 -0.21 4.93
CA VAL A 43 -4.24 -0.14 6.07
C VAL A 43 -4.33 -1.40 6.93
N TYR A 44 -5.52 -1.96 7.16
CA TYR A 44 -5.63 -3.17 7.99
C TYR A 44 -4.91 -4.37 7.36
N VAL A 45 -5.07 -4.57 6.05
CA VAL A 45 -4.37 -5.66 5.33
C VAL A 45 -2.87 -5.51 5.42
N LEU A 46 -2.39 -4.29 5.20
CA LEU A 46 -0.99 -3.95 5.29
C LEU A 46 -0.44 -4.19 6.72
N VAL A 47 -1.13 -3.69 7.74
CA VAL A 47 -0.73 -3.87 9.15
C VAL A 47 -0.74 -5.35 9.54
N GLN A 48 -1.77 -6.10 9.14
CA GLN A 48 -1.83 -7.54 9.38
C GLN A 48 -0.64 -8.29 8.76
N ALA A 49 -0.32 -7.99 7.49
CA ALA A 49 0.80 -8.61 6.80
C ALA A 49 2.16 -8.25 7.43
N LEU A 50 2.33 -7.00 7.88
CA LEU A 50 3.53 -6.57 8.61
C LEU A 50 3.68 -7.31 9.94
N CYS A 51 2.59 -7.39 10.71
CA CYS A 51 2.57 -8.12 11.99
C CYS A 51 2.88 -9.61 11.80
N GLN A 52 2.38 -10.25 10.73
CA GLN A 52 2.71 -11.64 10.38
C GLN A 52 4.19 -11.82 10.01
N LYS A 53 4.81 -10.81 9.40
CA LYS A 53 6.26 -10.78 9.11
C LYS A 53 7.11 -10.40 10.33
N GLY A 54 6.50 -10.17 11.50
CA GLY A 54 7.21 -9.77 12.73
C GLY A 54 7.73 -8.33 12.73
N ILE A 55 7.27 -7.50 11.79
CA ILE A 55 7.63 -6.08 11.72
C ILE A 55 6.72 -5.31 12.68
N LYS A 56 7.32 -4.49 13.55
CA LYS A 56 6.57 -3.66 14.50
C LYS A 56 5.92 -2.48 13.76
N VAL A 57 4.63 -2.31 13.95
CA VAL A 57 3.88 -1.16 13.44
C VAL A 57 3.69 -0.16 14.55
N LEU A 58 4.25 1.03 14.39
CA LEU A 58 4.08 2.14 15.32
C LEU A 58 2.97 3.06 14.84
N THR A 59 2.13 3.52 15.75
CA THR A 59 1.18 4.62 15.56
C THR A 59 1.47 5.70 16.59
N VAL A 60 1.15 6.95 16.28
CA VAL A 60 1.38 8.09 17.20
C VAL A 60 0.08 8.71 17.71
N GLN A 61 -1.06 8.29 17.16
CA GLN A 61 -2.38 8.73 17.60
C GLN A 61 -3.11 7.57 18.27
N GLU A 62 -3.54 7.78 19.51
CA GLU A 62 -4.25 6.76 20.30
C GLU A 62 -5.55 6.30 19.61
N ASP A 63 -6.25 7.21 18.93
CA ASP A 63 -7.47 6.89 18.19
C ASP A 63 -7.22 5.93 17.03
N GLU A 64 -6.09 6.07 16.33
CA GLU A 64 -5.72 5.18 15.24
C GLU A 64 -5.32 3.80 15.78
N TYR A 65 -4.52 3.78 16.85
CA TYR A 65 -4.18 2.55 17.58
C TYR A 65 -5.42 1.77 17.99
N LYS A 66 -6.38 2.44 18.66
CA LYS A 66 -7.65 1.84 19.09
C LYS A 66 -8.49 1.35 17.91
N LYS A 67 -8.55 2.09 16.80
CA LYS A 67 -9.27 1.67 15.59
C LYS A 67 -8.69 0.40 14.98
N LEU A 68 -7.36 0.29 14.90
CA LEU A 68 -6.68 -0.91 14.41
C LEU A 68 -6.95 -2.13 15.30
N LEU A 69 -6.83 -1.99 16.62
CA LEU A 69 -7.14 -3.10 17.55
C LEU A 69 -8.62 -3.50 17.55
N LYS A 70 -9.54 -2.54 17.34
CA LYS A 70 -10.96 -2.85 17.21
C LYS A 70 -11.27 -3.66 15.95
N PHE A 71 -10.47 -3.48 14.90
CA PHE A 71 -10.60 -4.25 13.66
C PHE A 71 -10.09 -5.69 13.83
N ASP A 72 -8.89 -5.84 14.39
CA ASP A 72 -8.33 -7.15 14.75
C ASP A 72 -7.47 -7.02 16.01
N ASN A 73 -7.91 -7.64 17.10
CA ASN A 73 -7.21 -7.60 18.38
C ASN A 73 -5.89 -8.37 18.35
N LYS A 74 -5.68 -9.28 17.40
CA LYS A 74 -4.44 -10.05 17.24
C LYS A 74 -3.25 -9.16 16.87
N LEU A 75 -3.53 -7.97 16.32
CA LEU A 75 -2.51 -6.97 15.98
C LEU A 75 -1.74 -6.47 17.22
N GLN A 76 -2.30 -6.60 18.43
CA GLN A 76 -1.67 -6.15 19.68
C GLN A 76 -0.27 -6.73 19.91
N SER A 77 0.05 -7.90 19.32
CA SER A 77 1.37 -8.51 19.40
C SER A 77 2.48 -7.68 18.74
N ASN A 78 2.16 -6.90 17.71
CA ASN A 78 3.13 -6.17 16.88
C ASN A 78 2.73 -4.71 16.56
N LEU A 79 1.58 -4.24 17.06
CA LEU A 79 1.12 -2.86 16.97
C LEU A 79 1.39 -2.12 18.28
N PHE A 80 2.04 -0.95 18.21
CA PHE A 80 2.41 -0.16 19.39
C PHE A 80 2.02 1.31 19.22
N LEU A 81 1.71 1.94 20.35
CA LEU A 81 1.62 3.40 20.44
C LEU A 81 3.02 3.96 20.73
N SER A 82 3.46 4.91 19.93
CA SER A 82 4.73 5.61 20.06
C SER A 82 4.49 7.08 20.36
N GLU A 83 5.26 7.64 21.28
CA GLU A 83 5.30 9.09 21.52
C GLU A 83 6.27 9.80 20.57
N ARG A 84 7.09 9.03 19.84
CA ARG A 84 8.19 9.52 19.02
C ARG A 84 7.97 9.23 17.54
N TYR A 85 8.61 10.06 16.72
CA TYR A 85 8.59 10.01 15.26
C TYR A 85 9.94 9.53 14.69
N ASP A 86 10.78 8.89 15.50
CA ASP A 86 12.20 8.58 15.21
C ASP A 86 12.44 7.43 14.22
N THR A 87 11.40 6.74 13.79
CA THR A 87 11.48 5.63 12.82
C THR A 87 11.81 6.15 11.42
N LYS A 88 12.69 5.45 10.70
CA LYS A 88 13.17 5.86 9.36
C LYS A 88 12.26 5.41 8.21
N VAL A 89 11.35 4.47 8.42
CA VAL A 89 10.43 3.99 7.38
C VAL A 89 9.01 4.34 7.77
N TRP A 90 8.37 5.18 6.97
CA TRP A 90 7.02 5.68 7.22
C TRP A 90 6.09 5.15 6.15
N LEU A 91 5.04 4.45 6.56
CA LEU A 91 3.93 4.05 5.70
C LEU A 91 2.88 5.16 5.78
N VAL A 92 2.61 5.81 4.65
CA VAL A 92 1.79 7.03 4.64
C VAL A 92 0.61 6.96 3.69
N GLY A 93 -0.51 7.54 4.09
CA GLY A 93 -1.69 7.64 3.24
C GLY A 93 -2.38 8.99 3.36
N ASP A 94 -3.63 9.02 2.87
CA ASP A 94 -4.45 10.22 2.86
C ASP A 94 -4.57 10.84 4.26
N GLY A 95 -4.42 12.15 4.36
CA GLY A 95 -4.46 12.85 5.64
C GLY A 95 -3.11 12.98 6.34
N LEU A 96 -2.01 12.51 5.76
CA LEU A 96 -0.66 12.91 6.17
C LEU A 96 -0.51 14.44 6.05
N THR A 97 -0.14 15.10 7.15
CA THR A 97 -0.01 16.56 7.19
C THR A 97 1.45 17.03 7.06
N ASP A 98 1.63 18.26 6.59
CA ASP A 98 2.96 18.90 6.52
C ASP A 98 3.63 18.98 7.91
N LYS A 99 2.85 19.24 8.96
CA LYS A 99 3.33 19.30 10.36
C LYS A 99 3.87 17.96 10.85
N GLU A 100 3.28 16.84 10.42
CA GLU A 100 3.78 15.51 10.77
C GLU A 100 5.06 15.19 10.01
N GLN A 101 5.13 15.51 8.71
CA GLN A 101 6.34 15.27 7.90
C GLN A 101 7.57 16.02 8.44
N ILE A 102 7.39 17.22 9.00
CA ILE A 102 8.48 17.99 9.63
C ILE A 102 9.10 17.23 10.82
N LYS A 103 8.34 16.38 11.51
CA LYS A 103 8.83 15.57 12.64
C LYS A 103 9.66 14.36 12.21
N ALA A 104 9.66 14.01 10.93
CA ALA A 104 10.41 12.87 10.44
C ALA A 104 11.93 13.10 10.57
N PRO A 105 12.73 12.08 10.93
CA PRO A 105 14.17 12.18 10.90
C PRO A 105 14.69 12.46 9.48
N LYS A 106 15.85 13.11 9.35
CA LYS A 106 16.55 13.21 8.07
C LYS A 106 16.78 11.82 7.46
N GLY A 107 16.59 11.67 6.15
CA GLY A 107 16.74 10.39 5.43
C GLY A 107 15.59 9.41 5.67
N THR A 108 14.44 9.88 6.17
CA THR A 108 13.23 9.04 6.28
C THR A 108 12.76 8.63 4.88
N ILE A 109 12.30 7.39 4.76
CA ILE A 109 11.69 6.83 3.55
C ILE A 109 10.17 6.85 3.76
N PHE A 110 9.48 7.67 2.98
CA PHE A 110 8.03 7.72 2.92
C PHE A 110 7.55 6.76 1.82
N ILE A 111 6.79 5.73 2.23
CA ILE A 111 6.19 4.72 1.34
C ILE A 111 4.68 4.93 1.35
N PRO A 112 4.10 5.51 0.28
CA PRO A 112 2.67 5.73 0.22
C PRO A 112 1.90 4.42 0.05
N PHE A 113 0.78 4.27 0.76
CA PHE A 113 -0.21 3.23 0.51
C PHE A 113 -1.51 3.77 -0.12
N SER A 114 -1.65 5.09 -0.24
CA SER A 114 -2.77 5.77 -0.92
C SER A 114 -2.56 5.82 -2.44
N ILE A 115 -3.67 5.97 -3.18
CA ILE A 115 -3.65 6.14 -4.64
C ILE A 115 -3.07 7.50 -5.03
N PHE A 116 -3.26 8.53 -4.20
CA PHE A 116 -2.70 9.86 -4.43
C PHE A 116 -1.33 10.00 -3.76
N PRO A 117 -0.35 10.61 -4.44
CA PRO A 117 0.97 10.81 -3.88
C PRO A 117 0.93 11.84 -2.74
N PRO A 118 1.68 11.64 -1.65
CA PRO A 118 1.78 12.64 -0.61
C PRO A 118 2.53 13.86 -1.14
N LYS A 119 2.18 15.04 -0.62
CA LYS A 119 2.97 16.25 -0.82
C LYS A 119 4.37 16.05 -0.22
N LYS A 120 5.42 16.30 -1.02
CA LYS A 120 6.81 16.18 -0.59
C LYS A 120 7.26 17.43 0.15
N VAL A 121 7.21 17.40 1.48
CA VAL A 121 7.58 18.55 2.33
C VAL A 121 9.07 18.54 2.68
N ARG A 122 9.67 17.36 2.82
CA ARG A 122 11.05 17.18 3.29
C ARG A 122 12.01 16.89 2.15
N LYS A 123 12.88 17.85 1.84
CA LYS A 123 13.89 17.70 0.78
C LYS A 123 15.04 16.76 1.15
N ASP A 124 15.23 16.50 2.44
CA ASP A 124 16.27 15.65 3.01
C ASP A 124 15.76 14.22 3.31
N CYS A 125 14.63 13.83 2.70
CA CYS A 125 13.97 12.54 2.85
C CYS A 125 13.61 11.95 1.48
N TYR A 126 13.33 10.65 1.44
CA TYR A 126 12.99 9.92 0.22
C TYR A 126 11.49 9.66 0.16
N TYR A 127 10.90 9.81 -1.03
CA TYR A 127 9.47 9.58 -1.25
C TYR A 127 9.30 8.59 -2.38
N HIS A 128 8.76 7.42 -2.06
CA HIS A 128 8.28 6.48 -3.07
C HIS A 128 7.08 7.07 -3.80
N THR A 129 6.82 6.54 -4.98
CA THR A 129 5.55 6.74 -5.68
C THR A 129 4.43 5.97 -4.98
N THR A 130 3.20 6.33 -5.29
CA THR A 130 2.02 5.54 -4.90
C THR A 130 2.12 4.11 -5.43
N PRO A 131 1.43 3.13 -4.83
CA PRO A 131 1.50 1.74 -5.27
C PRO A 131 1.17 1.60 -6.75
N ALA A 132 2.19 1.24 -7.54
CA ALA A 132 2.12 1.15 -8.98
C ALA A 132 3.23 0.23 -9.51
N MET A 133 3.03 -0.29 -10.71
CA MET A 133 3.98 -1.18 -11.38
C MET A 133 4.21 -0.73 -12.82
N VAL A 134 5.41 -1.00 -13.33
CA VAL A 134 5.73 -0.89 -14.76
C VAL A 134 5.02 -2.01 -15.51
N ALA A 135 4.30 -1.64 -16.56
CA ALA A 135 3.62 -2.58 -17.44
C ALA A 135 4.62 -3.31 -18.37
N PRO A 136 4.36 -4.59 -18.69
CA PRO A 136 5.18 -5.37 -19.61
C PRO A 136 5.21 -4.76 -21.01
N ALA A 137 6.22 -5.11 -21.81
CA ALA A 137 6.36 -4.62 -23.20
C ALA A 137 5.23 -5.02 -24.13
N SER A 138 4.49 -6.08 -23.81
CA SER A 138 3.29 -6.50 -24.53
C SER A 138 2.12 -5.52 -24.39
N VAL A 139 2.11 -4.64 -23.38
CA VAL A 139 1.10 -3.58 -23.23
C VAL A 139 1.58 -2.35 -23.98
N GLU A 140 1.12 -2.23 -25.23
CA GLU A 140 1.46 -1.13 -26.13
C GLU A 140 0.60 0.11 -25.88
N ASN A 141 1.05 1.27 -26.38
CA ASN A 141 0.34 2.56 -26.34
C ASN A 141 -0.05 3.05 -24.93
N LEU A 142 0.63 2.55 -23.90
CA LEU A 142 0.48 3.02 -22.53
C LEU A 142 1.37 4.24 -22.28
N HIS A 143 0.74 5.42 -22.26
CA HIS A 143 1.38 6.67 -21.84
C HIS A 143 1.47 6.74 -20.31
N SER A 144 0.68 7.59 -19.66
CA SER A 144 0.51 7.58 -18.21
C SER A 144 -0.90 7.14 -17.85
N CYS A 145 -1.02 6.20 -16.92
CA CYS A 145 -2.31 5.77 -16.40
C CYS A 145 -2.91 6.79 -15.41
N GLU A 146 -2.04 7.49 -14.69
CA GLU A 146 -2.38 8.57 -13.76
C GLU A 146 -1.35 9.70 -13.92
N ASP A 147 -1.76 10.97 -13.80
CA ASP A 147 -0.90 12.14 -14.11
C ASP A 147 0.41 12.19 -13.32
N TRP A 148 0.47 11.55 -12.15
CA TRP A 148 1.64 11.51 -11.28
C TRP A 148 2.54 10.28 -11.46
N LEU A 149 2.17 9.34 -12.33
CA LEU A 149 2.97 8.16 -12.62
C LEU A 149 3.89 8.39 -13.85
N PRO A 150 5.06 7.71 -13.91
CA PRO A 150 5.89 7.76 -15.09
C PRO A 150 5.24 7.00 -16.26
N ARG A 151 5.77 7.25 -17.47
CA ARG A 151 5.32 6.50 -18.66
C ARG A 151 5.43 5.00 -18.43
N ARG A 152 4.43 4.28 -18.95
CA ARG A 152 4.29 2.82 -18.84
C ARG A 152 4.10 2.29 -17.41
N ALA A 153 3.79 3.14 -16.45
CA ALA A 153 3.37 2.71 -15.12
C ALA A 153 1.84 2.74 -15.00
N MET A 154 1.31 1.77 -14.27
CA MET A 154 -0.10 1.69 -13.90
C MET A 154 -0.23 1.58 -12.38
N SER A 155 -1.23 2.24 -11.81
CA SER A 155 -1.58 2.07 -10.41
C SER A 155 -1.93 0.63 -10.06
N ALA A 156 -1.72 0.25 -8.80
CA ALA A 156 -1.99 -1.09 -8.30
C ALA A 156 -3.43 -1.55 -8.58
N SER A 157 -4.41 -0.65 -8.53
CA SER A 157 -5.82 -0.98 -8.81
C SER A 157 -6.06 -1.39 -10.26
N ARG A 158 -5.39 -0.73 -11.21
CA ARG A 158 -5.49 -1.06 -12.64
C ARG A 158 -4.78 -2.37 -12.95
N VAL A 159 -3.58 -2.55 -12.39
CA VAL A 159 -2.83 -3.80 -12.53
C VAL A 159 -3.60 -4.96 -11.92
N ALA A 160 -4.15 -4.81 -10.71
CA ALA A 160 -4.92 -5.86 -10.05
C ALA A 160 -6.13 -6.30 -10.89
N GLY A 161 -6.86 -5.36 -11.48
CA GLY A 161 -7.97 -5.69 -12.40
C GLY A 161 -7.52 -6.55 -13.59
N ILE A 162 -6.38 -6.21 -14.20
CA ILE A 162 -5.79 -6.99 -15.30
C ILE A 162 -5.39 -8.40 -14.82
N ILE A 163 -4.69 -8.49 -13.68
CA ILE A 163 -4.22 -9.76 -13.14
C ILE A 163 -5.39 -10.68 -12.76
N HIS A 164 -6.41 -10.16 -12.09
CA HIS A 164 -7.58 -10.97 -11.75
C HIS A 164 -8.28 -11.53 -12.99
N ALA A 165 -8.34 -10.75 -14.08
CA ALA A 165 -8.92 -11.20 -15.34
C ALA A 165 -8.03 -12.21 -16.08
N SER A 166 -6.72 -11.96 -16.14
CA SER A 166 -5.73 -12.82 -16.82
C SER A 166 -5.66 -14.20 -16.15
N GLU A 167 -5.62 -14.23 -14.82
CA GLU A 167 -5.51 -15.46 -14.02
C GLU A 167 -6.86 -16.15 -13.77
N GLY A 168 -7.98 -15.56 -14.20
CA GLY A 168 -9.31 -16.11 -13.97
C GLY A 168 -9.68 -16.21 -12.48
N PHE A 169 -9.19 -15.30 -11.63
CA PHE A 169 -9.52 -15.29 -10.21
C PHE A 169 -11.01 -14.96 -10.00
N ASP A 170 -11.79 -15.96 -9.60
CA ASP A 170 -13.25 -15.86 -9.45
C ASP A 170 -13.72 -15.16 -8.15
N VAL A 171 -13.04 -14.10 -7.75
CA VAL A 171 -13.27 -13.39 -6.48
C VAL A 171 -13.55 -11.91 -6.71
N ASN A 172 -14.40 -11.33 -5.86
CA ASN A 172 -14.52 -9.88 -5.76
C ASN A 172 -13.54 -9.38 -4.70
N GLU A 173 -12.71 -8.41 -5.06
CA GLU A 173 -11.88 -7.65 -4.13
C GLU A 173 -12.49 -6.26 -4.01
N CYS A 174 -13.52 -6.11 -3.18
CA CYS A 174 -14.15 -4.81 -2.92
C CYS A 174 -14.90 -4.83 -1.59
N GLY A 175 -15.09 -3.65 -0.98
CA GLY A 175 -15.65 -3.58 0.38
C GLY A 175 -14.75 -4.36 1.34
N GLY A 176 -15.28 -5.08 2.33
CA GLY A 176 -14.44 -5.82 3.29
C GLY A 176 -13.69 -7.05 2.74
N THR A 177 -13.90 -7.44 1.48
CA THR A 177 -13.26 -8.64 0.90
C THR A 177 -11.86 -8.31 0.38
N ILE A 178 -10.89 -9.17 0.71
CA ILE A 178 -9.48 -9.07 0.36
C ILE A 178 -9.04 -10.38 -0.30
N PHE A 179 -8.23 -10.28 -1.33
CA PHE A 179 -7.59 -11.43 -1.98
C PHE A 179 -6.23 -11.72 -1.35
N SER A 180 -5.58 -12.81 -1.75
CA SER A 180 -4.26 -13.14 -1.22
C SER A 180 -3.20 -12.17 -1.76
N VAL A 181 -2.55 -11.43 -0.85
CA VAL A 181 -1.46 -10.50 -1.14
C VAL A 181 -0.30 -11.19 -1.86
N ASP A 182 0.09 -12.38 -1.40
CA ASP A 182 1.20 -13.13 -2.01
C ASP A 182 0.83 -13.65 -3.40
N LYS A 183 -0.37 -14.22 -3.58
CA LYS A 183 -0.80 -14.74 -4.89
C LYS A 183 -0.91 -13.66 -5.95
N VAL A 184 -1.50 -12.50 -5.62
CA VAL A 184 -1.63 -11.40 -6.60
C VAL A 184 -0.27 -10.79 -6.93
N TRP A 185 0.65 -10.77 -5.97
CA TRP A 185 2.03 -10.33 -6.20
C TRP A 185 2.75 -11.26 -7.17
N GLU A 186 2.77 -12.56 -6.91
CA GLU A 186 3.41 -13.57 -7.77
C GLU A 186 2.82 -13.52 -9.18
N ALA A 187 1.49 -13.56 -9.30
CA ALA A 187 0.80 -13.46 -10.58
C ALA A 187 1.14 -12.16 -11.33
N SER A 188 1.26 -11.03 -10.63
CA SER A 188 1.65 -9.76 -11.27
C SER A 188 3.04 -9.84 -11.90
N LEU A 189 3.99 -10.51 -11.24
CA LEU A 189 5.34 -10.71 -11.75
C LEU A 189 5.36 -11.71 -12.91
N GLU A 190 4.59 -12.78 -12.82
CA GLU A 190 4.46 -13.79 -13.89
C GLU A 190 3.86 -13.19 -15.17
N ASN A 191 2.90 -12.28 -15.04
CA ASN A 191 2.33 -11.51 -16.15
C ASN A 191 3.24 -10.36 -16.64
N GLY A 192 4.47 -10.28 -16.13
CA GLY A 192 5.50 -9.35 -16.62
C GLY A 192 5.43 -7.93 -16.05
N PHE A 193 4.53 -7.65 -15.11
CA PHE A 193 4.58 -6.37 -14.37
C PHE A 193 5.79 -6.34 -13.46
N ARG A 194 6.38 -5.15 -13.26
CA ARG A 194 7.55 -4.98 -12.41
C ARG A 194 7.39 -3.83 -11.43
N PRO A 195 7.93 -3.93 -10.21
CA PRO A 195 7.87 -2.83 -9.25
C PRO A 195 8.55 -1.58 -9.81
N LEU A 196 8.03 -0.40 -9.47
CA LEU A 196 8.69 0.84 -9.85
C LEU A 196 10.01 0.99 -9.09
N PRO A 197 11.10 1.39 -9.78
CA PRO A 197 12.34 1.72 -9.10
C PRO A 197 12.13 2.95 -8.21
N ILE A 198 12.82 2.97 -7.07
CA ILE A 198 12.84 4.13 -6.20
C ILE A 198 13.58 5.24 -6.94
N SER A 199 12.90 6.34 -7.22
CA SER A 199 13.60 7.58 -7.62
C SER A 199 14.38 8.09 -6.42
N THR A 200 15.67 7.76 -6.39
CA THR A 200 16.67 8.35 -5.47
C THR A 200 16.92 9.80 -5.79
#